data_AF-A0A1G5CVA9-F1
#
_entry.id   AF-A0A1G5CVA9-F1
#
_cell.length_a   1.000
_cell.length_b   1.000
_cell.length_c   1.000
_cell.angle_alpha   90.00
_cell.angle_beta   90.00
_cell.angle_gamma   90.00
#
_symmetry.space_group_name_H-M   'P 1'
#
loop_
_entity.id
_entity.type
_entity.pdbx_description
1 polymer ?
#
loop_
_entity_poly.entity_id
_entity_poly.type
_entity_poly.pdbx_seq_one_letter_code
_entity_poly.pdbx_strand_id
1 'polypeptide(L)'
;MKDEMKEWFMKQDFDLNELPQGNEQRFLDKLDAACEDVENQNQNENQNQNPMAAETKTKGRVITMSAILKWSAAAVIAVIIGSASFMAGQSQSYELKSVSPEMAAAQNSYVETIDYQLAALNQLQSPATEKIIADAKMSLEKLETDYKRIQKDFKSNSENPAVIDAMIQNFKTRILLLEDARAQIKAKKQQLKKQENELI
;
A
#
# COMPACT_ATOMS: atom_id res chain seq x y z
N MET A 1 -7.48 8.64 -28.78
CA MET A 1 -7.18 7.99 -27.49
C MET A 1 -8.20 6.95 -27.04
N LYS A 2 -9.47 7.29 -26.75
CA LYS A 2 -10.45 6.26 -26.30
C LYS A 2 -10.81 5.23 -27.40
N ASP A 3 -10.87 5.67 -28.65
CA ASP A 3 -11.29 4.81 -29.77
C ASP A 3 -10.15 3.92 -30.28
N GLU A 4 -8.92 4.44 -30.32
CA GLU A 4 -7.71 3.68 -30.67
C GLU A 4 -7.43 2.53 -29.69
N MET A 5 -7.72 2.72 -28.40
CA MET A 5 -7.59 1.63 -27.42
C MET A 5 -8.65 0.54 -27.62
N LYS A 6 -9.88 0.91 -27.99
CA LYS A 6 -10.93 -0.09 -28.26
C LYS A 6 -10.58 -0.93 -29.49
N GLU A 7 -10.08 -0.29 -30.54
CA GLU A 7 -9.62 -1.00 -31.73
C GLU A 7 -8.44 -1.93 -31.44
N TRP A 8 -7.49 -1.50 -30.61
CA TRP A 8 -6.36 -2.33 -30.20
C TRP A 8 -6.80 -3.56 -29.40
N PHE A 9 -7.76 -3.41 -28.48
CA PHE A 9 -8.33 -4.50 -27.70
C PHE A 9 -9.10 -5.50 -28.57
N MET A 10 -9.94 -5.03 -29.49
CA MET A 10 -10.73 -5.90 -30.37
C MET A 10 -9.86 -6.70 -31.37
N LYS A 11 -8.62 -6.25 -31.60
CA LYS A 11 -7.66 -6.91 -32.48
C LYS A 11 -6.85 -8.01 -31.80
N GLN A 12 -6.88 -8.10 -30.46
CA GLN A 12 -6.19 -9.16 -29.73
C GLN A 12 -7.03 -10.44 -29.73
N ASP A 13 -6.40 -11.56 -30.06
CA ASP A 13 -6.99 -12.88 -29.88
C ASP A 13 -6.76 -13.30 -28.42
N PHE A 14 -7.70 -12.93 -27.55
CA PHE A 14 -7.63 -13.33 -26.15
C PHE A 14 -7.99 -14.80 -26.04
N ASP A 15 -7.07 -15.60 -25.51
CA ASP A 15 -7.37 -16.97 -25.15
C ASP A 15 -8.36 -16.98 -23.99
N LEU A 16 -9.64 -17.23 -24.32
CA LEU A 16 -10.74 -17.35 -23.36
C LEU A 16 -10.95 -18.80 -22.91
N ASN A 17 -10.07 -19.71 -23.30
CA ASN A 17 -10.19 -21.10 -22.89
C ASN A 17 -9.97 -21.23 -21.38
N GLU A 18 -10.65 -22.21 -20.78
CA GLU A 18 -10.44 -22.55 -19.39
C GLU A 18 -8.98 -22.95 -19.17
N LEU A 19 -8.38 -22.36 -18.13
CA LEU A 19 -6.99 -22.66 -17.77
C LEU A 19 -6.86 -24.16 -17.46
N PRO A 20 -5.72 -24.79 -17.80
CA PRO A 20 -5.48 -26.19 -17.48
C PRO A 20 -5.65 -26.47 -15.98
N GLN A 21 -6.21 -27.62 -15.65
CA GLN A 21 -6.40 -28.03 -14.26
C GLN A 21 -5.05 -28.03 -13.52
N GLY A 22 -5.05 -27.49 -12.29
CA GLY A 22 -3.84 -27.37 -11.47
C GLY A 22 -2.99 -26.12 -11.73
N ASN A 23 -3.47 -25.16 -12.53
CA ASN A 23 -2.78 -23.87 -12.73
C ASN A 23 -2.63 -23.08 -11.42
N GLU A 24 -3.70 -23.02 -10.62
CA GLU A 24 -3.69 -22.37 -9.31
C GLU A 24 -2.68 -23.02 -8.37
N GLN A 25 -2.65 -24.35 -8.29
CA GLN A 25 -1.69 -25.08 -7.46
C GLN A 25 -0.25 -24.81 -7.89
N ARG A 26 0.05 -24.87 -9.20
CA ARG A 26 1.39 -24.53 -9.71
C ARG A 26 1.78 -23.08 -9.46
N PHE A 27 0.81 -22.18 -9.34
CA PHE A 27 1.05 -20.79 -8.96
C PHE A 27 1.35 -20.67 -7.47
N LEU A 28 0.57 -21.34 -6.61
CA LEU A 28 0.80 -21.38 -5.16
C LEU A 28 2.14 -22.04 -4.83
N ASP A 29 2.47 -23.17 -5.46
CA ASP A 29 3.77 -23.84 -5.29
C ASP A 29 4.94 -22.92 -5.66
N LYS A 30 4.79 -22.10 -6.72
CA LYS A 30 5.80 -21.11 -7.11
C LYS A 30 5.85 -19.91 -6.15
N LEU A 31 4.73 -19.55 -5.54
CA LEU A 31 4.65 -18.47 -4.56
C LEU A 31 5.32 -18.89 -3.25
N ASP A 32 5.00 -20.09 -2.76
CA ASP A 32 5.58 -20.68 -1.55
C ASP A 32 7.08 -20.92 -1.74
N ALA A 33 7.50 -21.50 -2.87
CA ALA A 33 8.93 -21.67 -3.18
C ALA A 33 9.69 -20.34 -3.29
N ALA A 34 9.05 -19.28 -3.78
CA ALA A 34 9.65 -17.94 -3.81
C ALA A 34 9.74 -17.28 -2.41
N CYS A 35 8.93 -17.74 -1.46
CA CYS A 35 8.96 -17.27 -0.07
C CYS A 35 9.97 -18.06 0.79
N GLU A 36 10.19 -19.35 0.54
CA GLU A 36 11.18 -20.16 1.27
C GLU A 36 12.64 -19.70 1.03
N ASP A 37 12.95 -19.18 -0.15
CA ASP A 37 14.29 -18.66 -0.48
C ASP A 37 14.66 -17.37 0.30
N VAL A 38 13.73 -16.78 1.06
CA VAL A 38 13.95 -15.56 1.86
C VAL A 38 14.41 -15.86 3.30
N GLU A 39 14.21 -17.09 3.81
CA GLU A 39 14.53 -17.42 5.22
C GLU A 39 15.91 -18.08 5.44
N ASN A 40 16.61 -18.55 4.40
CA ASN A 40 17.89 -19.26 4.55
C ASN A 40 19.10 -18.56 3.90
N GLN A 41 19.46 -17.36 4.39
CA GLN A 41 20.80 -16.79 4.13
C GLN A 41 21.63 -16.48 5.39
N ASN A 42 21.18 -16.89 6.59
CA ASN A 42 21.99 -16.73 7.79
C ASN A 42 22.05 -18.04 8.59
N GLN A 43 22.78 -19.04 8.07
CA GLN A 43 23.50 -20.01 8.90
C GLN A 43 24.47 -20.88 8.09
N ASN A 44 25.69 -21.00 8.65
CA ASN A 44 26.74 -21.99 8.42
C ASN A 44 27.77 -21.77 7.30
N GLU A 45 28.85 -21.11 7.70
CA GLU A 45 30.21 -21.50 7.33
C GLU A 45 30.59 -22.87 7.93
N ASN A 46 31.42 -23.62 7.20
CA ASN A 46 32.22 -24.79 7.61
C ASN A 46 31.50 -26.11 7.95
N GLN A 47 31.56 -27.09 7.04
CA GLN A 47 32.59 -28.14 7.07
C GLN A 47 32.55 -29.02 5.81
N ASN A 48 33.74 -29.39 5.37
CA ASN A 48 34.06 -30.22 4.21
C ASN A 48 33.97 -31.71 4.56
N GLN A 49 33.32 -32.53 3.72
CA GLN A 49 33.81 -33.85 3.29
C GLN A 49 32.89 -34.44 2.21
N ASN A 50 33.47 -34.78 1.06
CA ASN A 50 32.89 -35.58 -0.03
C ASN A 50 33.41 -37.04 0.11
N PRO A 51 32.91 -38.09 -0.61
CA PRO A 51 32.34 -37.99 -1.96
C PRO A 51 31.24 -39.02 -2.37
N MET A 52 30.82 -38.88 -3.64
CA MET A 52 30.26 -39.88 -4.58
C MET A 52 28.74 -40.18 -4.57
N ALA A 53 27.99 -39.63 -5.53
CA ALA A 53 27.65 -40.30 -6.81
C ALA A 53 26.59 -39.53 -7.63
N ALA A 54 26.68 -39.69 -8.96
CA ALA A 54 25.71 -39.41 -10.01
C ALA A 54 25.63 -37.97 -10.60
N GLU A 55 25.84 -37.94 -11.91
CA GLU A 55 26.04 -36.84 -12.83
C GLU A 55 24.75 -36.12 -13.23
N THR A 56 24.81 -34.83 -13.55
CA THR A 56 24.50 -34.34 -14.92
C THR A 56 24.93 -32.88 -15.13
N LYS A 57 25.48 -32.61 -16.31
CA LYS A 57 25.96 -31.30 -16.77
C LYS A 57 24.80 -30.41 -17.21
N THR A 58 24.83 -29.13 -16.83
CA THR A 58 24.46 -28.03 -17.74
C THR A 58 25.11 -26.70 -17.33
N LYS A 59 25.87 -26.13 -18.28
CA LYS A 59 26.37 -24.75 -18.25
C LYS A 59 25.19 -23.79 -18.45
N GLY A 60 25.15 -22.70 -17.68
CA GLY A 60 24.86 -21.38 -18.25
C GLY A 60 23.86 -20.48 -17.52
N ARG A 61 24.41 -19.32 -17.15
CA ARG A 61 23.78 -18.00 -16.96
C ARG A 61 23.05 -17.74 -15.63
N VAL A 62 23.84 -17.32 -14.65
CA VAL A 62 23.40 -16.43 -13.56
C VAL A 62 22.81 -15.15 -14.17
N ILE A 63 21.50 -14.97 -14.05
CA ILE A 63 20.83 -13.69 -14.26
C ILE A 63 20.86 -12.99 -12.90
N THR A 64 21.73 -12.01 -12.73
CA THR A 64 21.65 -11.09 -11.59
C THR A 64 20.46 -10.16 -11.83
N MET A 65 19.28 -10.51 -11.33
CA MET A 65 18.12 -9.61 -11.30
C MET A 65 18.25 -8.63 -10.15
N SER A 66 19.11 -7.63 -10.32
CA SER A 66 19.02 -6.41 -9.52
C SER A 66 18.12 -5.40 -10.24
N ALA A 67 17.11 -4.91 -9.51
CA ALA A 67 16.38 -3.64 -9.73
C ALA A 67 14.92 -3.68 -10.28
N ILE A 68 14.06 -4.63 -9.87
CA ILE A 68 12.59 -4.45 -10.03
C ILE A 68 11.82 -4.67 -8.72
N LEU A 69 12.41 -4.30 -7.59
CA LEU A 69 11.68 -4.25 -6.31
C LEU A 69 11.74 -2.86 -5.69
N LYS A 70 11.43 -1.82 -6.48
CA LYS A 70 11.26 -0.46 -5.93
C LYS A 70 9.83 0.06 -6.01
N TRP A 71 8.93 -0.58 -6.75
CA TRP A 71 7.54 -0.11 -6.92
C TRP A 71 6.45 -1.15 -6.64
N SER A 72 6.72 -2.19 -5.82
CA SER A 72 5.69 -3.16 -5.43
C SER A 72 4.64 -2.53 -4.48
N ALA A 73 5.08 -1.70 -3.52
CA ALA A 73 4.17 -1.12 -2.54
C ALA A 73 3.09 -0.21 -3.15
N ALA A 74 3.39 0.52 -4.23
CA ALA A 74 2.42 1.41 -4.87
C ALA A 74 1.39 0.65 -5.73
N ALA A 75 1.80 -0.44 -6.38
CA ALA A 75 0.91 -1.27 -7.19
C ALA A 75 -0.09 -2.05 -6.32
N VAL A 76 0.35 -2.56 -5.16
CA VAL A 76 -0.54 -3.24 -4.19
C VAL A 76 -1.60 -2.28 -3.65
N ILE A 77 -1.23 -1.04 -3.31
CA ILE A 77 -2.20 -0.03 -2.82
C ILE A 77 -3.21 0.36 -3.91
N ALA A 78 -2.76 0.55 -5.16
CA ALA A 78 -3.66 0.86 -6.28
C ALA A 78 -4.63 -0.30 -6.60
N VAL A 79 -4.18 -1.55 -6.46
CA VAL A 79 -5.02 -2.74 -6.66
C VAL A 79 -6.03 -2.91 -5.51
N ILE A 80 -5.66 -2.64 -4.26
CA ILE A 80 -6.58 -2.72 -3.11
C ILE A 80 -7.67 -1.63 -3.18
N ILE A 81 -7.31 -0.40 -3.57
CA ILE A 81 -8.28 0.71 -3.72
C ILE A 81 -9.18 0.52 -4.97
N GLY A 82 -8.61 0.03 -6.08
CA GLY A 82 -9.33 -0.19 -7.34
C GLY A 82 -10.28 -1.39 -7.31
N SER A 83 -9.86 -2.52 -6.73
CA SER A 83 -10.68 -3.75 -6.67
C SER A 83 -11.86 -3.63 -5.69
N ALA A 84 -11.70 -2.88 -4.58
CA ALA A 84 -12.80 -2.59 -3.67
C ALA A 84 -13.92 -1.77 -4.32
N SER A 85 -13.58 -0.92 -5.30
CA SER A 85 -14.54 -0.06 -5.99
C SER A 85 -15.30 -0.76 -7.13
N PHE A 86 -14.74 -1.84 -7.69
CA PHE A 86 -15.36 -2.57 -8.81
C PHE A 86 -16.34 -3.67 -8.35
N MET A 87 -16.17 -4.23 -7.15
CA MET A 87 -17.07 -5.27 -6.61
C MET A 87 -18.18 -4.77 -5.68
N ALA A 88 -18.11 -3.52 -5.22
CA ALA A 88 -19.20 -2.92 -4.45
C ALA A 88 -20.24 -2.32 -5.40
N GLY A 89 -21.31 -3.07 -5.70
CA GLY A 89 -22.53 -2.47 -6.26
C GLY A 89 -22.92 -1.22 -5.47
N GLN A 90 -23.44 -0.19 -6.16
CA GLN A 90 -23.76 1.14 -5.64
C GLN A 90 -24.40 1.10 -4.25
N SER A 91 -23.57 1.04 -3.21
CA SER A 91 -23.99 1.26 -1.85
C SER A 91 -23.90 2.77 -1.67
N GLN A 92 -25.03 3.41 -1.39
CA GLN A 92 -25.03 4.81 -0.98
C GLN A 92 -24.10 4.93 0.23
N SER A 93 -22.93 5.53 0.04
CA SER A 93 -22.01 5.83 1.12
C SER A 93 -22.62 6.96 1.94
N TYR A 94 -23.00 6.66 3.18
CA TYR A 94 -23.54 7.63 4.11
C TYR A 94 -22.37 8.48 4.63
N GLU A 95 -22.39 9.75 4.28
CA GLU A 95 -21.26 10.68 4.38
C GLU A 95 -21.76 12.05 4.83
N LEU A 96 -20.87 12.91 5.33
CA LEU A 96 -21.22 14.28 5.76
C LEU A 96 -21.88 15.08 4.62
N LYS A 97 -21.57 14.75 3.36
CA LYS A 97 -22.22 15.32 2.18
C LYS A 97 -23.74 15.14 2.10
N SER A 98 -24.30 14.20 2.86
CA SER A 98 -25.74 13.97 2.94
C SER A 98 -26.45 14.86 3.97
N VAL A 99 -25.71 15.55 4.84
CA VAL A 99 -26.26 16.42 5.89
C VAL A 99 -26.62 17.79 5.33
N SER A 100 -25.67 18.45 4.66
CA SER A 100 -25.87 19.76 4.04
C SER A 100 -24.83 20.01 2.95
N PRO A 101 -25.07 20.98 2.05
CA PRO A 101 -24.08 21.41 1.05
C PRO A 101 -22.76 21.88 1.68
N GLU A 102 -22.82 22.59 2.81
CA GLU A 102 -21.64 23.07 3.54
C GLU A 102 -20.84 21.91 4.13
N MET A 103 -21.51 20.89 4.66
CA MET A 103 -20.88 19.68 5.17
C MET A 103 -20.25 18.84 4.06
N ALA A 104 -20.85 18.83 2.85
CA ALA A 104 -20.25 18.24 1.66
C ALA A 104 -18.94 18.95 1.27
N ALA A 105 -18.96 20.28 1.22
CA ALA A 105 -17.79 21.09 0.91
C ALA A 105 -16.67 20.89 1.95
N ALA A 106 -17.02 20.87 3.23
CA ALA A 106 -16.07 20.60 4.31
C ALA A 106 -15.43 19.21 4.17
N GLN A 107 -16.24 18.17 3.92
CA GLN A 107 -15.72 16.82 3.72
C GLN A 107 -14.72 16.75 2.55
N ASN A 108 -15.07 17.34 1.41
CA ASN A 108 -14.18 17.37 0.25
C ASN A 108 -12.85 18.05 0.59
N SER A 109 -12.90 19.20 1.28
CA SER A 109 -11.69 19.91 1.71
C SER A 109 -10.82 19.08 2.65
N TYR A 110 -11.41 18.35 3.61
CA TYR A 110 -10.65 17.46 4.49
C TYR A 110 -10.01 16.29 3.74
N VAL A 111 -10.72 15.66 2.81
CA VAL A 111 -10.19 14.55 1.99
C VAL A 111 -9.03 15.05 1.13
N GLU A 112 -9.20 16.15 0.42
CA GLU A 112 -8.14 16.77 -0.39
C GLU A 112 -6.90 17.12 0.46
N THR A 113 -7.12 17.64 1.67
CA THR A 113 -6.02 17.96 2.60
C THR A 113 -5.26 16.71 3.03
N ILE A 114 -5.97 15.64 3.39
CA ILE A 114 -5.37 14.37 3.80
C ILE A 114 -4.56 13.77 2.64
N ASP A 115 -5.13 13.75 1.43
CA ASP A 115 -4.46 13.23 0.24
C ASP A 115 -3.19 14.01 -0.08
N TYR A 116 -3.27 15.35 -0.04
CA TYR A 116 -2.12 16.23 -0.22
C TYR A 116 -1.04 15.98 0.82
N GLN A 117 -1.40 15.90 2.10
CA GLN A 117 -0.45 15.68 3.18
C GLN A 117 0.19 14.30 3.13
N LEU A 118 -0.58 13.26 2.80
CA LEU A 118 -0.07 11.90 2.62
C LEU A 118 0.90 11.82 1.43
N ALA A 119 0.56 12.45 0.31
CA ALA A 119 1.45 12.55 -0.84
C ALA A 119 2.75 13.27 -0.49
N ALA A 120 2.68 14.39 0.25
CA ALA A 120 3.84 15.12 0.74
C ALA A 120 4.69 14.27 1.71
N LEU A 121 4.06 13.50 2.60
CA LEU A 121 4.75 12.59 3.52
C LEU A 121 5.51 11.50 2.75
N ASN A 122 4.91 10.91 1.71
CA ASN A 122 5.53 9.89 0.88
C ASN A 122 6.79 10.39 0.15
N GLN A 123 6.82 11.67 -0.24
CA GLN A 123 8.02 12.28 -0.85
C GLN A 123 9.19 12.41 0.12
N LEU A 124 8.97 12.26 1.42
CA LEU A 124 10.02 12.31 2.44
C LEU A 124 10.66 10.94 2.73
N GLN A 125 10.30 9.90 1.98
CA GLN A 125 10.79 8.54 2.18
C GLN A 125 12.30 8.41 1.95
N SER A 126 12.96 7.75 2.90
CA SER A 126 14.38 7.43 2.91
C SER A 126 14.61 6.32 3.95
N PRO A 127 15.75 5.59 3.92
CA PRO A 127 16.04 4.57 4.93
C PRO A 127 15.94 5.10 6.37
N ALA A 128 16.34 6.34 6.60
CA ALA A 128 16.26 6.97 7.92
C ALA A 128 14.82 7.29 8.39
N THR A 129 13.88 7.50 7.46
CA THR A 129 12.51 7.98 7.73
C THR A 129 11.44 6.90 7.52
N GLU A 130 11.81 5.76 6.95
CA GLU A 130 10.92 4.67 6.55
C GLU A 130 9.99 4.22 7.68
N LYS A 131 10.54 3.94 8.87
CA LYS A 131 9.75 3.51 10.03
C LYS A 131 8.67 4.53 10.42
N ILE A 132 9.01 5.83 10.47
CA ILE A 132 8.06 6.89 10.85
C ILE A 132 6.90 6.95 9.84
N ILE A 133 7.22 6.81 8.54
CA ILE A 133 6.21 6.81 7.47
C ILE A 133 5.33 5.56 7.55
N ALA A 134 5.92 4.39 7.80
CA ALA A 134 5.17 3.14 7.94
C ALA A 134 4.22 3.19 9.15
N ASP A 135 4.69 3.65 10.30
CA ASP A 135 3.88 3.79 11.53
C ASP A 135 2.71 4.77 11.32
N ALA A 136 2.96 5.89 10.63
CA ALA A 136 1.93 6.86 10.28
C ALA A 136 0.88 6.28 9.32
N LYS A 137 1.30 5.51 8.31
CA LYS A 137 0.37 4.84 7.37
C LYS A 137 -0.51 3.81 8.07
N MET A 138 0.08 2.97 8.92
CA MET A 138 -0.66 1.99 9.70
C MET A 138 -1.70 2.67 10.62
N SER A 139 -1.31 3.77 11.26
CA SER A 139 -2.22 4.56 12.10
C SER A 139 -3.34 5.22 11.28
N LEU A 140 -3.04 5.66 10.05
CA LEU A 140 -4.03 6.23 9.12
C LEU A 140 -5.04 5.18 8.68
N GLU A 141 -4.62 3.94 8.42
CA GLU A 141 -5.50 2.82 8.07
C GLU A 141 -6.46 2.46 9.20
N LYS A 142 -5.99 2.53 10.46
CA LYS A 142 -6.85 2.34 11.63
C LYS A 142 -7.92 3.44 11.71
N LEU A 143 -7.54 4.70 11.50
CA LEU A 143 -8.48 5.82 11.47
C LEU A 143 -9.48 5.70 10.31
N GLU A 144 -9.06 5.16 9.17
CA GLU A 144 -9.95 4.85 8.03
C GLU A 144 -10.97 3.76 8.37
N THR A 145 -10.53 2.70 9.04
CA THR A 145 -11.41 1.65 9.53
C THR A 145 -12.42 2.21 10.54
N ASP A 146 -11.97 3.06 11.46
CA ASP A 146 -12.84 3.70 12.44
C ASP A 146 -13.88 4.60 11.78
N TYR A 147 -13.51 5.34 10.72
CA TYR A 147 -14.45 6.16 9.96
C TYR A 147 -15.52 5.34 9.26
N LYS A 148 -15.14 4.23 8.60
CA LYS A 148 -16.11 3.31 7.97
C LYS A 148 -17.11 2.75 8.99
N ARG A 149 -16.67 2.49 10.22
CA ARG A 149 -17.58 2.12 11.32
C ARG A 149 -18.53 3.26 11.67
N ILE A 150 -18.01 4.48 11.83
CA ILE A 150 -18.84 5.67 12.10
C ILE A 150 -19.86 5.90 10.97
N GLN A 151 -19.49 5.71 9.69
CA GLN A 151 -20.42 5.81 8.55
C GLN A 151 -21.57 4.81 8.64
N LYS A 152 -21.29 3.58 9.09
CA LYS A 152 -22.31 2.56 9.31
C LYS A 152 -23.28 2.98 10.41
N ASP A 153 -22.78 3.55 11.50
CA ASP A 153 -23.61 4.06 12.60
C ASP A 153 -24.40 5.31 12.18
N PHE A 154 -23.81 6.14 11.31
CA PHE A 154 -24.43 7.33 10.71
C PHE A 154 -25.61 6.97 9.80
N LYS A 155 -25.50 5.90 9.00
CA LYS A 155 -26.65 5.38 8.22
C LYS A 155 -27.88 5.11 9.09
N SER A 156 -27.67 4.62 10.32
CA SER A 156 -28.74 4.32 11.25
C SER A 156 -29.22 5.54 12.05
N ASN A 157 -28.41 6.62 12.12
CA ASN A 157 -28.64 7.77 12.99
C ASN A 157 -28.12 9.09 12.38
N SER A 158 -28.49 9.41 11.14
CA SER A 158 -27.88 10.51 10.36
C SER A 158 -28.13 11.92 10.90
N GLU A 159 -29.10 12.07 11.80
CA GLU A 159 -29.43 13.33 12.47
C GLU A 159 -28.71 13.48 13.82
N ASN A 160 -27.92 12.48 14.25
CA ASN A 160 -27.25 12.53 15.54
C ASN A 160 -25.96 13.39 15.44
N PRO A 161 -25.91 14.56 16.10
CA PRO A 161 -24.74 15.45 16.04
C PRO A 161 -23.48 14.79 16.59
N ALA A 162 -23.58 13.84 17.53
CA ALA A 162 -22.42 13.13 18.05
C ALA A 162 -21.74 12.25 16.99
N VAL A 163 -22.51 11.70 16.03
CA VAL A 163 -21.95 10.89 14.94
C VAL A 163 -21.26 11.80 13.91
N ILE A 164 -21.87 12.95 13.59
CA ILE A 164 -21.27 13.99 12.75
C ILE A 164 -19.95 14.46 13.35
N ASP A 165 -19.94 14.78 14.65
CA ASP A 165 -18.75 15.18 15.39
C ASP A 165 -17.67 14.09 15.34
N ALA A 166 -18.04 12.81 15.52
CA ALA A 166 -17.08 11.71 15.42
C ALA A 166 -16.45 11.60 14.01
N MET A 167 -17.24 11.81 12.94
CA MET A 167 -16.71 11.84 11.57
C MET A 167 -15.72 13.00 11.36
N ILE A 168 -16.07 14.20 11.82
CA ILE A 168 -15.20 15.39 11.75
C ILE A 168 -13.91 15.17 12.55
N GLN A 169 -14.03 14.62 13.76
CA GLN A 169 -12.87 14.35 14.62
C GLN A 169 -11.94 13.31 14.01
N ASN A 170 -12.49 12.31 13.32
CA ASN A 170 -11.67 11.35 12.59
C ASN A 170 -10.83 12.04 11.50
N PHE A 171 -11.43 12.90 10.67
CA PHE A 171 -10.68 13.68 9.67
C PHE A 171 -9.58 14.55 10.30
N LYS A 172 -9.91 15.30 11.36
CA LYS A 172 -8.94 16.14 12.07
C LYS A 172 -7.78 15.32 12.65
N THR A 173 -8.08 14.15 13.21
CA THR A 173 -7.05 13.27 13.80
C THR A 173 -6.08 12.76 12.74
N ARG A 174 -6.57 12.42 11.53
CA ARG A 174 -5.70 12.00 10.42
C ARG A 174 -4.76 13.11 9.97
N ILE A 175 -5.26 14.34 9.88
CA ILE A 175 -4.45 15.51 9.53
C ILE A 175 -3.35 15.72 10.59
N LEU A 176 -3.71 15.72 11.87
CA LEU A 176 -2.74 15.87 12.97
C LEU A 176 -1.69 14.76 12.96
N LEU A 177 -2.08 13.52 12.69
CA LEU A 177 -1.18 12.38 12.55
C LEU A 177 -0.15 12.60 11.43
N LEU A 178 -0.59 13.06 10.26
CA LEU A 178 0.29 13.33 9.13
C LEU A 178 1.23 14.52 9.40
N GLU A 179 0.75 15.55 10.09
CA GLU A 179 1.57 16.69 10.52
C GLU A 179 2.65 16.27 11.52
N ASP A 180 2.28 15.47 12.52
CA ASP A 180 3.22 14.95 13.52
C ASP A 180 4.29 14.06 12.87
N ALA A 181 3.90 13.14 11.98
CA ALA A 181 4.86 12.32 11.24
C ALA A 181 5.87 13.16 10.44
N ARG A 182 5.42 14.25 9.80
CA ARG A 182 6.31 15.19 9.10
C ARG A 182 7.24 15.93 10.06
N ALA A 183 6.75 16.32 11.24
CA ALA A 183 7.55 16.96 12.27
C ALA A 183 8.65 16.02 12.79
N GLN A 184 8.31 14.76 13.07
CA GLN A 184 9.26 13.73 13.48
C GLN A 184 10.33 13.49 12.41
N ILE A 185 9.94 13.41 11.13
CA ILE A 185 10.90 13.29 10.02
C ILE A 185 11.84 14.49 9.97
N LYS A 186 11.32 15.72 10.12
CA LYS A 186 12.14 16.93 10.13
C LYS A 186 13.15 16.90 11.27
N ALA A 187 12.72 16.54 12.47
CA ALA A 187 13.59 16.40 13.65
C ALA A 187 14.68 15.36 13.41
N LYS A 188 14.32 14.18 12.87
CA LYS A 188 15.29 13.12 12.56
C LYS A 188 16.32 13.54 11.51
N LYS A 189 15.90 14.21 10.44
CA LYS A 189 16.82 14.75 9.42
C LYS A 189 17.76 15.81 10.01
N GLN A 190 17.30 16.65 10.94
CA GLN A 190 18.15 17.64 11.61
C GLN A 190 19.19 16.98 12.53
N GLN A 191 18.83 15.90 13.22
CA GLN A 191 19.76 15.16 14.07
C GLN A 191 20.89 14.54 13.26
N LEU A 192 20.59 13.91 12.12
CA LEU A 192 21.59 13.30 11.25
C LEU A 192 22.60 14.32 10.70
N LYS A 193 22.12 15.50 10.27
CA LYS A 193 22.99 16.59 9.80
C LYS A 193 23.96 17.10 10.87
N LYS A 194 23.55 17.12 12.14
CA LYS A 194 24.44 17.52 13.25
C LYS A 194 25.54 16.49 13.46
N GLN A 195 25.20 15.19 13.41
CA GLN A 195 26.16 14.10 13.56
C GLN A 195 27.21 14.11 12.44
N GLU A 196 26.82 14.40 11.20
CA GLU A 196 27.76 14.53 10.08
C GLU A 196 28.75 15.70 10.28
N ASN A 197 28.28 16.83 10.81
CA ASN A 197 29.10 18.02 11.02
C ASN A 197 30.06 17.92 12.22
N GLU A 198 29.80 17.03 13.18
CA GLU A 198 30.67 16.80 14.35
C GLU A 198 31.80 15.79 14.08
N LEU A 199 31.74 15.09 12.94
CA LEU A 199 32.71 14.07 12.53
C LEU A 199 33.74 14.59 11.51
N ILE A 200 33.71 15.89 11.18
CA ILE A 200 34.63 16.61 10.27
C ILE A 200 35.46 17.60 11.08
#